data_AF-A0A951Z995-F1
#
_entry.id   AF-A0A951Z995-F1
#
_cell.length_a   1.000
_cell.length_b   1.000
_cell.length_c   1.000
_cell.angle_alpha   90.00
_cell.angle_beta   90.00
_cell.angle_gamma   90.00
#
_symmetry.space_group_name_H-M   'P 1'
#
loop_
_entity.id
_entity.type
_entity.pdbx_description
1 polymer ?
#
loop_
_entity_poly.entity_id
_entity_poly.type
_entity_poly.pdbx_seq_one_letter_code
_entity_poly.pdbx_strand_id
1 'polypeptide(L)'
;MSMSNWKIFRMATVAAAFAAGLMGAQAALVSQRIPWITLFAMFAASIPAMLLIIWLQRINPWSAPAWRFPDWALNPFQLREPLQFFHFTGYLIFAAGLGGIVGGMYGSHAITANNQMLVAIGLGQLAGVYACTIVFRTKMAPRLPQG
;
A
#
# COMPACT_ATOMS: atom_id res chain seq x y z
N MET A 1 5.16 -12.89 -23.21
CA MET A 1 5.87 -12.62 -21.93
C MET A 1 5.21 -13.44 -20.83
N SER A 2 5.91 -14.37 -20.19
CA SER A 2 5.35 -15.08 -19.02
C SER A 2 5.29 -14.12 -17.83
N MET A 3 4.18 -14.07 -17.11
CA MET A 3 4.11 -13.23 -15.91
C MET A 3 5.04 -13.78 -14.82
N SER A 4 5.81 -12.90 -14.17
CA SER A 4 6.60 -13.25 -12.98
C SER A 4 5.71 -13.86 -11.90
N ASN A 5 6.17 -14.93 -11.24
CA ASN A 5 5.50 -15.57 -10.11
C ASN A 5 5.13 -14.56 -9.00
N TRP A 6 5.98 -13.55 -8.77
CA TRP A 6 5.71 -12.50 -7.78
C TRP A 6 4.57 -11.59 -8.17
N LYS A 7 4.45 -11.27 -9.46
CA LYS A 7 3.32 -10.47 -9.96
C LYS A 7 2.02 -11.20 -9.71
N ILE A 8 1.96 -12.49 -10.04
CA ILE A 8 0.79 -13.35 -9.80
C ILE A 8 0.47 -13.41 -8.31
N PHE A 9 1.47 -13.72 -7.46
CA PHE A 9 1.31 -13.79 -6.01
C PHE A 9 0.73 -12.48 -5.43
N ARG A 10 1.30 -11.33 -5.80
CA ARG A 10 0.84 -10.03 -5.29
C ARG A 10 -0.58 -9.71 -5.75
N MET A 11 -0.89 -9.94 -7.04
CA MET A 11 -2.25 -9.72 -7.56
C MET A 11 -3.27 -10.63 -6.87
N ALA A 12 -2.95 -11.92 -6.69
CA ALA A 12 -3.81 -12.88 -6.00
C ALA A 12 -4.05 -12.48 -4.55
N THR A 13 -3.01 -12.02 -3.84
CA THR A 13 -3.14 -11.59 -2.44
C THR A 13 -3.94 -10.29 -2.31
N VAL A 14 -3.77 -9.34 -3.24
CA VAL A 14 -4.56 -8.10 -3.31
C VAL A 14 -6.03 -8.40 -3.62
N ALA A 15 -6.30 -9.33 -4.55
CA ALA A 15 -7.65 -9.78 -4.84
C ALA A 15 -8.29 -10.49 -3.63
N ALA A 16 -7.53 -11.33 -2.91
CA ALA A 16 -7.99 -11.97 -1.69
C ALA A 16 -8.28 -10.94 -0.57
N ALA A 17 -7.44 -9.90 -0.42
CA ALA A 17 -7.67 -8.83 0.53
C ALA A 17 -8.95 -8.04 0.20
N PHE A 18 -9.19 -7.76 -1.08
CA PHE A 18 -10.44 -7.16 -1.54
C PHE A 18 -11.66 -8.05 -1.24
N ALA A 19 -11.59 -9.34 -1.58
CA ALA A 19 -12.67 -10.29 -1.32
C ALA A 19 -12.96 -10.45 0.19
N ALA A 20 -11.92 -10.51 1.02
CA ALA A 20 -12.08 -10.53 2.48
C ALA A 20 -12.76 -9.24 2.99
N GLY A 21 -12.39 -8.09 2.42
CA GLY A 21 -13.08 -6.83 2.71
C GLY A 21 -14.55 -6.86 2.31
N LEU A 22 -14.86 -7.35 1.10
CA LEU A 22 -16.21 -7.50 0.56
C LEU A 22 -17.11 -8.38 1.44
N MET A 23 -16.54 -9.40 2.08
CA MET A 23 -17.23 -10.30 3.00
C MET A 23 -17.38 -9.72 4.42
N GLY A 24 -16.91 -8.50 4.68
CA GLY A 24 -17.03 -7.85 5.98
C GLY A 24 -16.04 -8.35 7.03
N ALA A 25 -14.90 -8.93 6.64
CA ALA A 25 -13.88 -9.40 7.59
C ALA A 25 -13.35 -8.30 8.54
N GLN A 26 -13.61 -7.03 8.22
CA GLN A 26 -13.21 -5.86 9.01
C GLN A 26 -14.36 -5.22 9.80
N ALA A 27 -15.55 -5.83 9.84
CA ALA A 27 -16.79 -5.20 10.33
C ALA A 27 -16.90 -5.04 11.86
N ALA A 28 -15.82 -5.30 12.62
CA ALA A 28 -15.84 -5.27 14.09
C ALA A 28 -16.03 -3.87 14.70
N LEU A 29 -16.04 -2.81 13.91
CA LEU A 29 -16.15 -1.43 14.39
C LEU A 29 -17.48 -0.80 13.96
N VAL A 30 -18.13 -0.13 14.91
CA VAL A 30 -19.43 0.55 14.74
C VAL A 30 -19.44 1.36 13.44
N SER A 31 -20.54 1.26 12.70
CA SER A 31 -20.82 2.03 11.48
C SER A 31 -20.85 3.53 11.78
N GLN A 32 -19.69 4.17 11.80
CA GLN A 32 -19.55 5.61 11.91
C GLN A 32 -18.88 6.16 10.66
N ARG A 33 -19.50 7.19 10.10
CA ARG A 33 -18.92 7.99 9.03
C ARG A 33 -17.77 8.80 9.61
N ILE A 34 -16.58 8.69 9.00
CA ILE A 34 -15.44 9.52 9.39
C ILE A 34 -15.54 10.86 8.64
N PRO A 35 -15.34 12.00 9.32
CA PRO A 35 -15.29 13.30 8.65
C PRO A 35 -14.24 13.29 7.54
N TRP A 36 -14.57 13.88 6.39
CA TRP A 36 -13.68 13.89 5.22
C TRP A 36 -12.32 14.53 5.54
N ILE A 37 -12.30 15.54 6.43
CA ILE A 37 -11.07 16.21 6.86
C ILE A 37 -10.15 15.26 7.64
N THR A 38 -10.71 14.33 8.42
CA THR A 38 -9.96 13.30 9.12
C THR A 38 -9.37 12.30 8.12
N LEU A 39 -10.15 11.85 7.12
CA LEU A 39 -9.64 10.97 6.07
C LEU A 39 -8.50 11.63 5.28
N PHE A 40 -8.66 12.91 4.92
CA PHE A 40 -7.62 13.69 4.27
C PHE A 40 -6.38 13.81 5.15
N ALA A 41 -6.53 14.08 6.44
CA ALA A 41 -5.42 14.16 7.38
C ALA A 41 -4.67 12.81 7.49
N MET A 42 -5.38 11.68 7.50
CA MET A 42 -4.76 10.35 7.53
C MET A 42 -4.00 10.04 6.24
N PHE A 43 -4.58 10.37 5.08
CA PHE A 43 -3.89 10.28 3.80
C PHE A 43 -2.62 11.15 3.81
N ALA A 44 -2.75 12.42 4.18
CA ALA A 44 -1.67 13.39 4.17
C ALA A 44 -0.56 13.03 5.17
N ALA A 45 -0.90 12.51 6.35
CA ALA A 45 0.06 12.07 7.37
C ALA A 45 0.81 10.78 7.00
N SER A 46 0.22 9.93 6.16
CA SER A 46 0.88 8.70 5.69
C SER A 46 2.10 9.00 4.79
N ILE A 47 2.09 10.12 4.07
CA ILE A 47 3.20 10.54 3.18
C ILE A 47 4.48 10.87 3.97
N PRO A 48 4.49 11.81 4.95
CA PRO A 48 5.67 12.08 5.76
C PRO A 48 6.06 10.90 6.66
N ALA A 49 5.09 10.11 7.14
CA ALA A 49 5.40 8.86 7.83
C ALA A 49 6.21 7.91 6.94
N MET A 50 5.84 7.76 5.67
CA MET A 50 6.62 6.97 4.72
C MET A 50 8.01 7.56 4.48
N LEU A 51 8.13 8.87 4.30
CA LEU A 51 9.43 9.53 4.14
C LEU A 51 10.34 9.28 5.34
N LEU A 52 9.81 9.36 6.56
CA LEU A 52 10.55 9.08 7.79
C LEU A 52 11.02 7.62 7.84
N ILE A 53 10.14 6.66 7.60
CA ILE A 53 10.47 5.24 7.63
C ILE A 53 11.55 4.91 6.59
N ILE A 54 11.41 5.40 5.36
CA ILE A 54 12.38 5.14 4.29
C ILE A 54 13.70 5.87 4.54
N TRP A 55 13.67 7.06 5.14
CA TRP A 55 14.88 7.75 5.58
C TRP A 55 15.67 6.93 6.61
N LEU A 56 14.99 6.32 7.59
CA LEU A 56 15.63 5.39 8.54
C LEU A 56 16.23 4.17 7.81
N GLN A 57 15.55 3.65 6.79
CA GLN A 57 16.10 2.55 5.98
C GLN A 57 17.25 2.95 5.07
N ARG A 58 17.43 4.25 4.79
CA ARG A 58 18.57 4.76 4.02
C ARG A 58 19.87 4.65 4.81
N ILE A 59 19.81 4.92 6.12
CA ILE A 59 20.97 4.88 7.03
C ILE A 59 21.23 3.48 7.59
N ASN A 60 20.30 2.54 7.40
CA ASN A 60 20.45 1.15 7.82
C ASN A 60 21.59 0.45 7.04
N PRO A 61 22.64 -0.07 7.72
CA PRO A 61 23.78 -0.72 7.07
C PRO A 61 23.42 -2.00 6.31
N TRP A 62 22.28 -2.63 6.63
CA TRP A 62 21.80 -3.83 5.93
C TRP A 62 20.97 -3.51 4.68
N SER A 63 20.66 -2.23 4.44
CA SER A 63 19.94 -1.77 3.26
C SER A 63 20.73 -2.05 1.97
N ALA A 64 20.04 -2.23 0.85
CA ALA A 64 20.72 -2.42 -0.42
C ALA A 64 21.50 -1.14 -0.82
N PRO A 65 22.63 -1.26 -1.55
CA PRO A 65 23.40 -0.11 -1.99
C PRO A 65 22.58 0.80 -2.91
N ALA A 66 21.72 0.22 -3.76
CA ALA A 66 20.73 0.92 -4.55
C ALA A 66 19.37 0.22 -4.47
N TRP A 67 18.29 0.98 -4.55
CA TRP A 67 16.91 0.48 -4.50
C TRP A 67 16.27 0.50 -5.88
N ARG A 68 15.51 -0.54 -6.21
CA ARG A 68 14.71 -0.56 -7.44
C ARG A 68 13.40 0.18 -7.24
N PHE A 69 12.88 0.74 -8.33
CA PHE A 69 11.55 1.34 -8.34
C PHE A 69 10.47 0.30 -7.99
N PRO A 70 9.35 0.70 -7.36
CA PRO A 70 8.25 -0.19 -7.09
C PRO A 70 7.82 -0.94 -8.35
N ASP A 71 7.81 -2.27 -8.29
CA ASP A 71 7.49 -3.13 -9.43
C ASP A 71 6.78 -4.39 -8.93
N TRP A 72 5.68 -4.74 -9.59
CA TRP A 72 4.87 -5.92 -9.28
C TRP A 72 5.62 -7.25 -9.50
N ALA A 73 6.59 -7.29 -10.41
CA ALA A 73 7.35 -8.50 -10.72
C ALA A 73 8.46 -8.82 -9.70
N LEU A 74 8.76 -7.89 -8.79
CA LEU A 74 9.78 -8.06 -7.76
C LEU A 74 9.19 -8.64 -6.47
N ASN A 75 10.05 -9.38 -5.75
CA ASN A 75 9.72 -9.94 -4.43
C ASN A 75 9.39 -8.81 -3.44
N PRO A 76 8.15 -8.73 -2.91
CA PRO A 76 7.76 -7.67 -1.99
C PRO A 76 8.40 -7.83 -0.59
N PHE A 77 8.95 -8.99 -0.26
CA PHE A 77 9.60 -9.27 1.02
C PHE A 77 11.13 -9.08 0.97
N GLN A 78 11.65 -8.45 -0.07
CA GLN A 78 13.04 -8.00 -0.10
C GLN A 78 13.21 -6.78 0.81
N LEU A 79 13.39 -7.02 2.11
CA LEU A 79 13.45 -5.96 3.12
C LEU A 79 14.65 -5.01 2.95
N ARG A 80 15.67 -5.41 2.20
CA ARG A 80 16.80 -4.53 1.83
C ARG A 80 16.38 -3.42 0.83
N GLU A 81 15.22 -3.58 0.20
CA GLU A 81 14.59 -2.64 -0.72
C GLU A 81 13.18 -2.31 -0.22
N PRO A 82 13.06 -1.50 0.85
CA PRO A 82 11.82 -1.35 1.62
C PRO A 82 10.62 -0.88 0.78
N LEU A 83 10.87 -0.15 -0.30
CA LEU A 83 9.82 0.34 -1.20
C LEU A 83 8.97 -0.79 -1.80
N GLN A 84 9.52 -1.99 -2.03
CA GLN A 84 8.74 -3.10 -2.58
C GLN A 84 7.69 -3.61 -1.59
N PHE A 85 8.07 -3.69 -0.31
CA PHE A 85 7.19 -4.08 0.78
C PHE A 85 6.07 -3.04 0.96
N PHE A 86 6.41 -1.76 1.11
CA PHE A 86 5.42 -0.70 1.31
C PHE A 86 4.53 -0.48 0.09
N HIS A 87 5.03 -0.71 -1.12
CA HIS A 87 4.17 -0.73 -2.32
C HIS A 87 3.14 -1.86 -2.24
N PHE A 88 3.57 -3.07 -1.88
CA PHE A 88 2.67 -4.22 -1.76
C PHE A 88 1.63 -4.03 -0.66
N THR A 89 2.05 -3.68 0.55
CA THR A 89 1.14 -3.52 1.69
C THR A 89 0.21 -2.33 1.49
N GLY A 90 0.64 -1.28 0.79
CA GLY A 90 -0.23 -0.15 0.42
C GLY A 90 -1.41 -0.61 -0.44
N TYR A 91 -1.16 -1.45 -1.45
CA TYR A 91 -2.22 -2.07 -2.25
C TYR A 91 -3.10 -3.03 -1.45
N LEU A 92 -2.52 -3.83 -0.54
CA LEU A 92 -3.32 -4.72 0.31
C LEU A 92 -4.29 -3.95 1.21
N ILE A 93 -3.79 -2.94 1.91
CA ILE A 93 -4.57 -2.07 2.80
C ILE A 93 -5.67 -1.35 2.01
N PHE A 94 -5.31 -0.75 0.87
CA PHE A 94 -6.26 -0.07 -0.01
C PHE A 94 -7.35 -1.01 -0.52
N ALA A 95 -6.98 -2.18 -1.04
CA ALA A 95 -7.91 -3.14 -1.60
C ALA A 95 -8.86 -3.71 -0.53
N ALA A 96 -8.34 -3.98 0.67
CA ALA A 96 -9.14 -4.43 1.80
C ALA A 96 -10.19 -3.40 2.22
N GLY A 97 -9.80 -2.13 2.33
CA GLY A 97 -10.73 -1.02 2.61
C GLY A 97 -11.76 -0.83 1.50
N LEU A 98 -11.33 -0.85 0.25
CA LEU A 98 -12.20 -0.69 -0.91
C LEU A 98 -13.22 -1.83 -1.01
N GLY A 99 -12.79 -3.07 -0.81
CA GLY A 99 -13.66 -4.24 -0.77
C GLY A 99 -14.78 -4.08 0.26
N GLY A 100 -14.47 -3.62 1.46
CA GLY A 100 -15.48 -3.38 2.49
C GLY A 100 -16.45 -2.23 2.16
N ILE A 101 -16.00 -1.16 1.51
CA ILE A 101 -16.92 -0.11 1.03
C ILE A 101 -17.88 -0.69 0.00
N VAL A 102 -17.36 -1.44 -0.98
CA VAL A 102 -18.17 -2.08 -2.03
C VAL A 102 -19.16 -3.08 -1.41
N GLY A 103 -18.71 -3.94 -0.49
CA GLY A 103 -19.56 -4.93 0.17
C GLY A 103 -20.72 -4.29 0.93
N GLY A 104 -20.44 -3.16 1.58
CA GLY A 104 -21.47 -2.39 2.26
C GLY A 104 -22.44 -1.65 1.33
N MET A 105 -22.00 -1.21 0.15
CA MET A 105 -22.90 -0.63 -0.86
C MET A 105 -23.90 -1.65 -1.42
N TYR A 106 -23.53 -2.94 -1.47
CA TYR A 106 -24.40 -4.04 -1.89
C TYR A 106 -25.13 -4.73 -0.72
N GLY A 107 -25.09 -4.16 0.49
CA GLY A 107 -25.83 -4.67 1.65
C GLY A 107 -25.27 -5.93 2.29
N SER A 108 -24.02 -6.32 1.97
CA SER A 108 -23.38 -7.52 2.56
C SER A 108 -23.03 -7.32 4.04
N HIS A 109 -22.77 -6.07 4.44
CA HIS A 109 -22.48 -5.63 5.81
C HIS A 109 -22.58 -4.09 5.89
N ALA A 110 -22.40 -3.48 7.06
CA ALA A 110 -22.34 -2.02 7.15
C ALA A 110 -20.99 -1.47 6.64
N ILE A 111 -20.99 -0.27 6.05
CA ILE A 111 -19.75 0.48 5.78
C ILE A 111 -19.22 1.03 7.11
N THR A 112 -18.02 0.62 7.49
CA THR A 112 -17.42 1.00 8.77
C THR A 112 -16.43 2.15 8.64
N ALA A 113 -16.10 2.77 9.78
CA ALA A 113 -14.98 3.71 9.86
C ALA A 113 -13.67 3.08 9.39
N ASN A 114 -13.44 1.81 9.71
CA ASN A 114 -12.23 1.09 9.36
C ASN A 114 -12.05 0.98 7.84
N ASN A 115 -13.12 0.71 7.09
CA ASN A 115 -13.05 0.63 5.63
C ASN A 115 -12.58 1.96 5.01
N GLN A 116 -13.10 3.08 5.52
CA GLN A 116 -12.72 4.44 5.08
C GLN A 116 -11.26 4.76 5.44
N MET A 117 -10.83 4.41 6.66
CA MET A 117 -9.45 4.61 7.12
C MET A 117 -8.45 3.81 6.29
N LEU A 118 -8.73 2.54 6.02
CA LEU A 118 -7.88 1.67 5.20
C LEU A 118 -7.70 2.24 3.78
N VAL A 119 -8.76 2.77 3.16
CA VAL A 119 -8.64 3.44 1.86
C VAL A 119 -7.72 4.66 1.95
N ALA A 120 -7.93 5.54 2.93
CA ALA A 120 -7.15 6.77 3.09
C ALA A 120 -5.66 6.47 3.36
N ILE A 121 -5.37 5.57 4.29
CA ILE A 121 -4.00 5.16 4.64
C ILE A 121 -3.34 4.44 3.47
N GLY A 122 -4.04 3.51 2.81
CA GLY A 122 -3.51 2.75 1.68
C GLY A 122 -3.10 3.67 0.52
N LEU A 123 -3.96 4.63 0.16
CA LEU A 123 -3.62 5.65 -0.84
C LEU A 123 -2.47 6.56 -0.40
N GLY A 124 -2.47 7.01 0.85
CA GLY A 124 -1.44 7.88 1.39
C GLY A 124 -0.07 7.19 1.44
N GLN A 125 -0.05 5.90 1.79
CA GLN A 125 1.13 5.07 1.75
C GLN A 125 1.65 4.89 0.31
N LEU A 126 0.78 4.60 -0.66
CA LEU A 126 1.18 4.49 -2.07
C LEU A 126 1.75 5.81 -2.60
N ALA A 127 1.09 6.94 -2.30
CA ALA A 127 1.61 8.26 -2.62
C ALA A 127 2.98 8.51 -1.95
N GLY A 128 3.12 8.14 -0.68
CA GLY A 128 4.37 8.22 0.07
C GLY A 128 5.49 7.38 -0.53
N VAL A 129 5.20 6.16 -0.99
CA VAL A 129 6.15 5.30 -1.70
C VAL A 129 6.68 5.99 -2.95
N TYR A 130 5.81 6.56 -3.78
CA TYR A 130 6.25 7.26 -4.98
C TYR A 130 6.98 8.58 -4.66
N ALA A 131 6.56 9.31 -3.64
CA ALA A 131 7.29 10.48 -3.13
C ALA A 131 8.72 10.10 -2.68
N CYS A 132 8.89 8.96 -2.02
CA CYS A 132 10.21 8.44 -1.65
C CYS A 132 11.11 8.20 -2.87
N THR A 133 10.57 7.75 -4.00
CA THR A 133 11.38 7.56 -5.22
C THR A 133 11.92 8.88 -5.78
N ILE A 134 11.23 10.00 -5.50
CA ILE A 134 11.64 11.34 -5.92
C ILE A 134 12.67 11.91 -4.93
N VAL A 135 12.34 11.88 -3.63
CA VAL A 135 13.19 12.45 -2.56
C VAL A 135 14.51 11.69 -2.43
N PHE A 136 14.46 10.36 -2.51
CA PHE A 136 15.65 9.50 -2.40
C PHE A 136 16.17 9.05 -3.76
N ARG A 137 15.95 9.84 -4.82
CA ARG A 137 16.39 9.52 -6.19
C ARG A 137 17.86 9.08 -6.31
N THR A 138 18.74 9.62 -5.47
CA THR A 138 20.18 9.29 -5.45
C THR A 138 20.47 7.88 -4.94
N LYS A 139 19.52 7.26 -4.21
CA LYS A 139 19.58 5.88 -3.75
C LYS A 139 18.90 4.92 -4.73
N MET A 140 18.22 5.42 -5.76
CA MET A 140 17.50 4.59 -6.72
C MET A 140 18.42 4.07 -7.82
N ALA A 141 18.26 2.81 -8.21
CA ALA A 141 18.89 2.24 -9.39
C ALA A 141 18.33 2.91 -10.66
N PRO A 142 19.13 3.03 -11.74
CA PRO A 142 18.63 3.50 -13.04
C PRO A 142 17.41 2.69 -13.49
N ARG A 143 16.41 3.36 -14.06
CA ARG A 143 15.28 2.65 -14.69
C ARG A 143 15.80 1.94 -15.93
N LEU A 144 15.88 0.62 -15.89
CA LEU A 144 16.16 -0.16 -17.10
C LEU A 144 14.98 0.01 -18.06
N PRO A 145 15.22 0.15 -19.39
CA PRO A 145 14.15 0.10 -20.37
C PRO A 145 13.40 -1.24 -20.22
N GLN A 146 12.09 -1.19 -20.10
CA GLN A 146 11.26 -2.39 -20.16
C GLN A 146 11.23 -2.83 -21.63
N GLY A 147 11.98 -3.89 -21.95
CA GLY A 147 11.93 -4.56 -23.26
C GLY A 147 10.71 -5.46 -23.39
#